data_AF-W2IXA5-F1
#
_entry.id   AF-W2IXA5-F1
#
_cell.length_a   1.000
_cell.length_b   1.000
_cell.length_c   1.000
_cell.angle_alpha   90.00
_cell.angle_beta   90.00
_cell.angle_gamma   90.00
#
_symmetry.space_group_name_H-M   'P 1'
#
loop_
_entity.id
_entity.type
_entity.pdbx_description
1 polymer ?
#
loop_
_entity_poly.entity_id
_entity_poly.type
_entity_poly.pdbx_seq_one_letter_code
_entity_poly.pdbx_strand_id
1 'polypeptide(L)'
;MLARYVEILDAIKIVAAVEDLLPRPSTHRQIVQLVTKLEALDSVCVKLQAEESNLADYATAHHLSASARIVHSPAFENAIVNLLSDRSLSSDEEEAVARFAGPADLEPAAPKKKTDFATETLRQAKKPRRAAVTKYIDHRCERLYSRCKLVVNPLRSSLLPANFEMLVFLRANREL
;
A
#
# COMPACT_ATOMS: atom_id res chain seq x y z
N MET A 1 -12.47 21.28 7.83
CA MET A 1 -13.33 21.99 8.80
C MET A 1 -13.20 23.51 8.63
N LEU A 2 -12.02 24.11 8.86
CA LEU A 2 -11.85 25.58 8.73
C LEU A 2 -11.97 26.10 7.28
N ALA A 3 -11.39 25.41 6.30
CA ALA A 3 -11.56 25.76 4.87
C ALA A 3 -13.05 25.78 4.47
N ARG A 4 -13.77 24.72 4.81
CA ARG A 4 -15.23 24.62 4.60
C ARG A 4 -16.02 25.75 5.30
N TYR A 5 -15.60 26.20 6.48
CA TYR A 5 -16.20 27.37 7.14
C TYR A 5 -16.00 28.65 6.33
N VAL A 6 -14.80 28.87 5.77
CA VAL A 6 -14.50 30.04 4.92
C VAL A 6 -15.32 30.00 3.62
N GLU A 7 -15.45 28.84 2.99
CA GLU A 7 -16.21 28.64 1.75
C GLU A 7 -17.71 28.95 1.89
N ILE A 8 -18.32 28.56 3.00
CA ILE A 8 -19.77 28.72 3.22
C ILE A 8 -20.13 30.05 3.88
N LEU A 9 -19.14 30.83 4.33
CA LEU A 9 -19.34 32.01 5.17
C LEU A 9 -20.24 33.06 4.50
N ASP A 10 -19.98 33.35 3.23
CA ASP A 10 -20.75 34.37 2.51
C ASP A 10 -22.20 33.93 2.25
N ALA A 11 -22.45 32.62 2.17
CA ALA A 11 -23.80 32.09 2.10
C ALA A 11 -24.51 32.16 3.47
N ILE A 12 -23.81 31.90 4.58
CA ILE A 12 -24.40 31.92 5.92
C ILE A 12 -24.70 33.36 6.39
N LYS A 13 -23.89 34.35 6.00
CA LYS A 13 -24.13 35.77 6.34
C LYS A 13 -25.50 36.29 5.89
N ILE A 14 -26.12 35.67 4.89
CA ILE A 14 -27.43 36.08 4.34
C ILE A 14 -28.58 35.54 5.22
N VAL A 15 -28.30 34.56 6.09
CA VAL A 15 -29.30 33.88 6.91
C VAL A 15 -29.37 34.53 8.30
N ALA A 16 -30.33 35.43 8.49
CA ALA A 16 -30.53 36.17 9.75
C ALA A 16 -30.68 35.25 10.99
N ALA A 17 -31.26 34.06 10.84
CA ALA A 17 -31.45 33.12 11.95
C ALA A 17 -30.15 32.54 12.54
N VAL A 18 -29.02 32.70 11.85
CA VAL A 18 -27.72 32.10 12.22
C VAL A 18 -26.69 33.20 12.56
N GLU A 19 -27.07 34.47 12.47
CA GLU A 19 -26.18 35.62 12.68
C GLU A 19 -25.52 35.60 14.07
N ASP A 20 -26.29 35.27 15.12
CA ASP A 20 -25.81 35.17 16.50
C ASP A 20 -24.82 34.02 16.74
N LEU A 21 -24.77 33.04 15.83
CA LEU A 21 -23.86 31.90 15.88
C LEU A 21 -22.54 32.16 15.13
N LEU A 22 -22.45 33.28 14.39
CA LEU A 22 -21.26 33.60 13.62
C LEU A 22 -20.14 34.13 14.52
N PRO A 23 -18.88 33.72 14.29
CA PRO A 23 -17.74 34.30 14.97
C PRO A 23 -17.66 35.81 14.74
N ARG A 24 -17.19 36.54 15.77
CA ARG A 24 -16.94 37.98 15.66
C ARG A 24 -16.00 38.28 14.48
N PRO A 25 -16.08 39.48 13.87
CA PRO A 25 -15.24 39.85 12.73
C PRO A 25 -13.72 39.68 12.97
N SER A 26 -13.26 39.92 14.21
CA SER A 26 -11.87 39.69 14.61
C SER A 26 -11.47 38.22 14.57
N THR A 27 -12.30 37.34 15.13
CA THR A 27 -12.11 35.89 15.10
C THR A 27 -12.19 35.34 13.68
N HIS A 28 -13.11 35.88 12.86
CA HIS A 28 -13.18 35.54 11.44
C HIS A 28 -11.86 35.85 10.71
N ARG A 29 -11.32 37.06 10.90
CA ARG A 29 -10.01 37.44 10.30
C ARG A 29 -8.89 36.51 10.76
N GLN A 30 -8.88 36.09 12.02
CA GLN A 30 -7.91 35.12 12.54
C GLN A 30 -8.08 33.73 11.88
N ILE A 31 -9.30 33.27 11.68
CA ILE A 31 -9.58 31.98 11.00
C ILE A 31 -9.08 32.03 9.55
N VAL A 32 -9.37 33.11 8.82
CA VAL A 32 -8.89 33.26 7.43
C VAL A 32 -7.35 33.27 7.38
N GLN A 33 -6.70 34.00 8.28
CA GLN A 33 -5.23 34.00 8.39
C GLN A 33 -4.64 32.63 8.78
N LEU A 34 -5.38 31.83 9.55
CA LEU A 34 -4.96 30.50 9.94
C LEU A 34 -5.09 29.52 8.76
N VAL A 35 -6.17 29.60 8.00
CA VAL A 35 -6.38 28.76 6.80
C VAL A 35 -5.26 28.98 5.79
N THR A 36 -4.89 30.23 5.50
CA THR A 36 -3.79 30.52 4.56
C THR A 36 -2.43 29.99 5.05
N LYS A 37 -2.16 30.06 6.36
CA LYS A 37 -0.95 29.45 6.94
C LYS A 37 -0.95 27.93 6.85
N LEU A 38 -2.11 27.29 7.05
CA LEU A 38 -2.24 25.85 6.94
C LEU A 38 -2.09 25.37 5.50
N GLU A 39 -2.60 26.12 4.52
CA GLU A 39 -2.38 25.83 3.09
C GLU A 39 -0.91 25.93 2.70
N ALA A 40 -0.20 26.95 3.20
CA ALA A 40 1.25 27.08 2.98
C ALA A 40 2.02 25.91 3.61
N LEU A 41 1.67 25.51 4.83
CA LEU A 41 2.27 24.36 5.50
C LEU A 41 1.99 23.06 4.74
N ASP A 42 0.75 22.85 4.31
CA ASP A 42 0.35 21.66 3.55
C ASP A 42 1.12 21.59 2.23
N SER A 43 1.30 22.70 1.52
CA SER A 43 2.13 22.76 0.32
C SER A 43 3.58 22.34 0.57
N VAL A 44 4.17 22.77 1.69
CA VAL A 44 5.52 22.36 2.10
C VAL A 44 5.56 20.87 2.40
N CYS A 45 4.60 20.36 3.17
CA CYS A 45 4.49 18.93 3.50
C CYS A 45 4.35 18.07 2.24
N VAL A 46 3.47 18.45 1.33
CA VAL A 46 3.26 17.75 0.05
C VAL A 46 4.54 17.75 -0.78
N LYS A 47 5.28 18.85 -0.84
CA LYS A 47 6.57 18.92 -1.55
C LYS A 47 7.63 18.02 -0.92
N LEU A 48 7.79 18.08 0.40
CA LEU A 48 8.75 17.23 1.12
C LEU A 48 8.40 15.74 1.01
N GLN A 49 7.11 15.40 0.92
CA GLN A 49 6.66 14.01 0.71
C GLN A 49 6.77 13.55 -0.75
N ALA A 50 6.75 14.48 -1.71
CA ALA A 50 6.87 14.19 -3.14
C ALA A 50 8.32 14.12 -3.61
N GLU A 51 9.23 14.83 -2.95
CA GLU A 51 10.66 14.56 -3.07
C GLU A 51 10.88 13.11 -2.60
N GLU A 52 11.51 12.27 -3.43
CA GLU A 52 11.89 10.88 -3.12
C GLU A 52 12.96 10.80 -2.01
N SER A 53 12.91 11.72 -1.06
CA SER A 53 13.73 11.73 0.13
C SER A 53 13.32 10.55 1.00
N ASN A 54 14.06 9.46 0.83
CA ASN A 54 13.86 8.26 1.62
C ASN A 54 14.34 8.53 3.04
N LEU A 55 13.87 7.75 4.01
CA LEU A 55 14.38 7.80 5.39
C LEU A 55 15.91 7.65 5.45
N ALA A 56 16.51 7.08 4.40
CA ALA A 56 17.95 6.99 4.18
C ALA A 56 18.67 8.35 4.06
N ASP A 57 18.00 9.42 3.60
CA ASP A 57 18.60 10.74 3.41
C ASP A 57 18.65 11.57 4.71
N TYR A 58 17.85 11.18 5.69
CA TYR A 58 17.94 11.68 7.06
C TYR A 58 19.03 10.90 7.80
N ALA A 59 19.58 11.47 8.89
CA ALA A 59 20.78 11.04 9.63
C ALA A 59 20.91 9.54 10.03
N THR A 60 19.93 8.70 9.70
CA THR A 60 19.90 7.24 9.82
C THR A 60 20.58 6.48 8.68
N ALA A 61 21.12 7.15 7.65
CA ALA A 61 21.84 6.50 6.53
C ALA A 61 22.85 5.43 6.98
N HIS A 62 23.64 5.74 8.01
CA HIS A 62 24.65 4.82 8.55
C HIS A 62 24.05 3.55 9.19
N HIS A 63 22.83 3.64 9.72
CA HIS A 63 22.09 2.51 10.27
C HIS A 63 21.38 1.67 9.21
N LEU A 64 21.27 2.18 7.99
CA LEU A 64 20.61 1.52 6.86
C LEU A 64 21.61 1.05 5.79
N SER A 65 22.89 1.36 5.94
CA SER A 65 23.93 0.89 5.02
C SER A 65 24.11 -0.63 5.11
N ALA A 66 24.54 -1.27 4.02
CA ALA A 66 24.88 -2.70 4.01
C ALA A 66 25.98 -3.09 5.02
N SER A 67 26.73 -2.10 5.52
CA SER A 67 27.75 -2.25 6.55
C SER A 67 27.29 -1.82 7.95
N ALA A 68 25.99 -1.56 8.15
CA ALA A 68 25.46 -1.14 9.43
C ALA A 68 25.61 -2.25 10.47
N ARG A 69 25.84 -1.89 11.74
CA ARG A 69 25.99 -2.87 12.85
C ARG A 69 24.78 -3.79 13.04
N ILE A 70 23.61 -3.39 12.52
CA ILE A 70 22.36 -4.16 12.57
C ILE A 70 22.38 -5.31 11.55
N VAL A 71 23.14 -5.17 10.47
CA VAL A 71 23.29 -6.19 9.43
C VAL A 71 24.14 -7.33 10.00
N HIS A 72 23.51 -8.48 10.20
CA HIS A 72 24.15 -9.66 10.75
C HIS A 72 24.69 -10.58 9.64
N SER A 73 24.04 -10.58 8.48
CA SER A 73 24.49 -11.35 7.32
C SER A 73 24.33 -10.51 6.05
N PRO A 74 25.40 -9.79 5.63
CA PRO A 74 25.32 -8.88 4.48
C PRO A 74 24.89 -9.57 3.19
N ALA A 75 25.41 -10.78 2.90
CA ALA A 75 25.04 -11.52 1.70
C ALA A 75 23.56 -11.94 1.72
N PHE A 76 23.04 -12.41 2.86
CA PHE A 76 21.64 -12.79 2.97
C PHE A 76 20.69 -11.58 2.90
N GLU A 77 21.01 -10.50 3.63
CA GLU A 77 20.16 -9.31 3.68
C GLU A 77 20.16 -8.56 2.34
N ASN A 78 21.31 -8.45 1.66
CA ASN A 78 21.38 -7.89 0.30
C ASN A 78 20.64 -8.77 -0.70
N ALA A 79 20.72 -10.10 -0.58
CA ALA A 79 19.97 -11.01 -1.43
C ALA A 79 18.45 -10.79 -1.29
N ILE A 80 17.95 -10.55 -0.08
CA ILE A 80 16.54 -10.20 0.14
C ILE A 80 16.19 -8.88 -0.54
N VAL A 81 17.03 -7.84 -0.37
CA VAL A 81 16.79 -6.53 -0.99
C VAL A 81 16.78 -6.62 -2.52
N ASN A 82 17.73 -7.37 -3.11
CA ASN A 82 17.80 -7.61 -4.55
C ASN A 82 16.60 -8.41 -5.06
N LEU A 83 16.15 -9.43 -4.32
CA LEU A 83 14.95 -10.20 -4.65
C LEU A 83 13.68 -9.33 -4.61
N LEU A 84 13.52 -8.47 -3.61
CA LEU A 84 12.39 -7.55 -3.50
C LEU A 84 12.39 -6.46 -4.58
N SER A 85 13.56 -6.13 -5.10
CA SER A 85 13.77 -5.11 -6.13
C SER A 85 13.82 -5.69 -7.55
N ASP A 86 13.52 -6.99 -7.72
CA ASP A 86 13.62 -7.74 -8.98
C ASP A 86 15.00 -7.61 -9.68
N ARG A 87 16.09 -7.55 -8.90
CA ARG A 87 17.47 -7.50 -9.37
C ARG A 87 18.11 -8.89 -9.39
N SER A 88 19.12 -9.07 -10.23
CA SER A 88 19.92 -10.30 -10.28
C SER A 88 20.72 -10.49 -8.99
N LEU A 89 20.75 -11.73 -8.49
CA LEU A 89 21.55 -12.12 -7.34
C LEU A 89 22.98 -12.47 -7.76
N SER A 90 23.94 -12.23 -6.86
CA SER A 90 25.30 -12.77 -7.00
C SER A 90 25.38 -14.22 -6.50
N SER A 91 26.47 -14.94 -6.82
CA SER A 91 26.67 -16.33 -6.38
C SER A 91 26.58 -16.48 -4.86
N ASP A 92 27.18 -15.55 -4.11
CA ASP A 92 27.21 -15.58 -2.64
C ASP A 92 25.82 -15.30 -2.05
N GLU A 93 25.03 -14.45 -2.71
CA GLU A 93 23.65 -14.13 -2.35
C GLU A 93 22.70 -15.30 -2.63
N GLU A 94 22.88 -15.99 -3.76
CA GLU A 94 22.13 -17.19 -4.11
C GLU A 94 22.39 -18.32 -3.10
N GLU A 95 23.64 -18.54 -2.71
CA GLU A 95 24.00 -19.53 -1.70
C GLU A 95 23.40 -19.19 -0.33
N ALA A 96 23.42 -17.91 0.07
CA ALA A 96 22.86 -17.45 1.34
C ALA A 96 21.35 -17.69 1.43
N VAL A 97 20.63 -17.58 0.31
CA VAL A 97 19.16 -17.73 0.26
C VAL A 97 18.74 -19.15 -0.16
N ALA A 98 19.66 -20.00 -0.65
CA ALA A 98 19.38 -21.36 -1.14
C ALA A 98 18.60 -22.24 -0.16
N ARG A 99 18.82 -22.09 1.15
CA ARG A 99 18.12 -22.87 2.20
C ARG A 99 16.63 -22.54 2.31
N PHE A 100 16.23 -21.35 1.87
CA PHE A 100 14.83 -20.93 1.86
C PHE A 100 14.15 -21.30 0.53
N ALA A 101 14.88 -21.89 -0.42
CA ALA A 101 14.38 -22.20 -1.75
C ALA A 101 13.32 -23.28 -1.65
N GLY A 102 12.08 -22.95 -1.96
CA GLY A 102 11.04 -23.97 -2.14
C GLY A 102 11.45 -24.99 -3.22
N PRO A 103 10.97 -26.25 -3.14
CA PRO A 103 11.28 -27.28 -4.12
C PRO A 103 10.98 -26.77 -5.53
N ALA A 104 12.02 -26.77 -6.37
CA ALA A 104 11.94 -26.38 -7.76
C ALA A 104 11.32 -27.52 -8.57
N ASP A 105 9.99 -27.65 -8.56
CA ASP A 105 9.30 -28.56 -9.47
C ASP A 105 9.25 -27.96 -10.88
N LEU A 106 10.36 -28.05 -11.60
CA LEU A 106 10.37 -28.01 -13.07
C LEU A 106 10.48 -29.44 -13.58
N GLU A 107 9.37 -30.16 -13.58
CA GLU A 107 9.20 -31.31 -14.48
C GLU A 107 8.44 -30.84 -15.73
N PRO A 108 8.99 -31.01 -16.95
CA PRO A 108 8.32 -30.61 -18.18
C PRO A 108 7.04 -31.44 -18.33
N ALA A 109 5.90 -30.75 -18.43
CA ALA A 109 4.60 -31.38 -18.53
C ALA A 109 4.53 -32.29 -19.78
N ALA A 110 4.45 -33.60 -19.55
CA ALA A 110 4.17 -34.60 -20.58
C ALA A 110 2.88 -34.26 -21.37
N PRO A 111 2.79 -34.62 -22.66
CA PRO A 111 1.70 -34.18 -23.53
C PRO A 111 0.34 -34.68 -23.01
N LYS A 112 -0.55 -33.74 -22.72
CA LYS A 112 -1.90 -34.01 -22.22
C LYS A 112 -2.73 -34.70 -23.30
N LYS A 113 -3.15 -35.94 -23.05
CA LYS A 113 -4.22 -36.60 -23.83
C LYS A 113 -5.51 -35.78 -23.69
N LYS A 114 -6.26 -35.59 -24.79
CA LYS A 114 -7.54 -34.86 -24.80
C LYS A 114 -8.51 -35.53 -23.82
N THR A 115 -8.82 -34.85 -22.72
CA THR A 115 -9.85 -35.26 -21.77
C THR A 115 -11.09 -34.38 -21.95
N ASP A 116 -12.27 -34.95 -21.69
CA ASP A 116 -13.55 -34.26 -21.83
C ASP A 116 -13.64 -33.03 -20.89
N PHE A 117 -14.32 -31.97 -21.34
CA PHE A 117 -14.36 -30.64 -20.73
C PHE A 117 -14.75 -30.67 -19.25
N ALA A 118 -15.73 -31.50 -18.89
CA ALA A 118 -16.17 -31.67 -17.50
C ALA A 118 -15.05 -32.24 -16.61
N THR A 119 -14.27 -33.18 -17.13
CA THR A 119 -13.15 -33.78 -16.40
C THR A 119 -11.95 -32.85 -16.30
N GLU A 120 -11.72 -32.00 -17.31
CA GLU A 120 -10.67 -30.98 -17.28
C GLU A 120 -11.00 -29.87 -16.27
N THR A 121 -12.24 -29.40 -16.25
CA THR A 121 -12.72 -28.39 -15.29
C THR A 121 -12.63 -28.88 -13.84
N LEU A 122 -13.02 -30.13 -13.57
CA LEU A 122 -12.91 -30.72 -12.22
C LEU A 122 -11.45 -30.96 -11.79
N ARG A 123 -10.57 -31.32 -12.72
CA ARG A 123 -9.13 -31.46 -12.44
C ARG A 123 -8.44 -30.11 -12.20
N GLN A 124 -8.88 -29.05 -12.86
CA GLN A 124 -8.42 -27.68 -12.61
C GLN A 124 -8.84 -27.20 -11.22
N ALA A 125 -10.06 -27.50 -10.78
CA ALA A 125 -10.56 -27.14 -9.45
C ALA A 125 -9.86 -27.90 -8.30
N LYS A 126 -9.40 -29.13 -8.55
CA LYS A 126 -8.64 -29.93 -7.57
C LYS A 126 -7.13 -29.73 -7.62
N LYS A 127 -6.59 -29.11 -8.67
CA LYS A 127 -5.19 -28.68 -8.64
C LYS A 127 -5.07 -27.57 -7.60
N PRO A 128 -4.17 -27.69 -6.61
CA PRO A 128 -3.83 -26.52 -5.81
C PRO A 128 -3.40 -25.46 -6.82
N ARG A 129 -4.07 -24.29 -6.79
CA ARG A 129 -3.68 -23.16 -7.61
C ARG A 129 -2.20 -22.93 -7.34
N ARG A 130 -1.35 -23.36 -8.27
CA ARG A 130 0.07 -22.95 -8.36
C ARG A 130 0.08 -21.51 -8.85
N ALA A 131 -0.50 -20.66 -8.01
CA ALA A 131 -0.03 -19.34 -7.73
C ALA A 131 1.48 -19.27 -7.98
N ALA A 132 1.93 -18.46 -8.93
CA ALA A 132 3.35 -18.23 -9.19
C ALA A 132 4.07 -18.11 -7.85
N VAL A 133 4.84 -19.15 -7.54
CA VAL A 133 5.56 -19.31 -6.28
C VAL A 133 6.70 -18.30 -6.38
N THR A 134 6.46 -17.10 -5.87
CA THR A 134 7.55 -16.22 -5.45
C THR A 134 8.28 -17.03 -4.39
N LYS A 135 9.44 -17.56 -4.77
CA LYS A 135 10.11 -18.70 -4.14
C LYS A 135 10.52 -18.46 -2.67
N TYR A 136 10.24 -17.28 -2.11
CA TYR A 136 10.73 -16.91 -0.79
C TYR A 136 9.75 -16.20 0.14
N ILE A 137 8.75 -15.43 -0.30
CA ILE A 137 7.78 -14.83 0.63
C ILE A 137 6.43 -14.62 -0.07
N ASP A 138 5.37 -15.24 0.45
CA ASP A 138 4.02 -15.03 -0.03
C ASP A 138 3.43 -13.72 0.53
N HIS A 139 3.89 -12.58 0.01
CA HIS A 139 3.38 -11.24 0.36
C HIS A 139 1.96 -10.97 -0.18
N ARG A 140 1.20 -12.01 -0.55
CA ARG A 140 -0.20 -11.85 -0.99
C ARG A 140 -1.06 -11.18 0.06
N CYS A 141 -0.87 -11.55 1.33
CA CYS A 141 -1.59 -10.94 2.44
C CYS A 141 -1.22 -9.46 2.57
N GLU A 142 0.05 -9.08 2.57
CA GLU A 142 0.47 -7.67 2.66
C GLU A 142 0.03 -6.83 1.46
N ARG A 143 0.11 -7.38 0.25
CA ARG A 143 -0.39 -6.73 -0.97
C ARG A 143 -1.92 -6.58 -0.92
N LEU A 144 -2.63 -7.55 -0.36
CA LEU A 144 -4.07 -7.48 -0.13
C LEU A 144 -4.42 -6.41 0.92
N TYR A 145 -3.70 -6.35 2.06
CA TYR A 145 -3.86 -5.30 3.07
C TYR A 145 -3.60 -3.90 2.50
N SER A 146 -2.57 -3.76 1.67
CA SER A 146 -2.25 -2.49 0.98
C SER A 146 -3.37 -2.07 0.04
N ARG A 147 -3.97 -3.01 -0.69
CA ARG A 147 -5.14 -2.74 -1.55
C ARG A 147 -6.41 -2.45 -0.75
N CYS A 148 -6.59 -3.09 0.41
CA CYS A 148 -7.70 -2.85 1.32
C CYS A 148 -7.72 -1.42 1.86
N LYS A 149 -6.55 -0.79 2.01
CA LYS A 149 -6.41 0.63 2.40
C LYS A 149 -7.13 1.58 1.43
N LEU A 150 -7.28 1.22 0.16
CA LEU A 150 -8.05 2.02 -0.81
C LEU A 150 -9.57 1.85 -0.65
N VAL A 151 -10.01 0.74 -0.03
CA VAL A 151 -11.42 0.46 0.24
C VAL A 151 -11.85 1.08 1.57
N VAL A 152 -10.97 1.05 2.59
CA VAL A 152 -11.15 1.69 3.90
C VAL A 152 -10.65 3.13 3.84
N ASN A 153 -11.54 4.06 3.52
CA ASN A 153 -11.29 5.51 3.55
C ASN A 153 -12.13 6.14 4.69
N PRO A 154 -11.69 7.23 5.34
CA PRO A 154 -12.53 8.00 6.27
C PRO A 154 -13.97 8.29 5.77
N LEU A 155 -14.14 8.50 4.46
CA LEU A 155 -15.45 8.71 3.81
C LEU A 155 -16.32 7.44 3.74
N ARG A 156 -15.77 6.26 4.06
CA ARG A 156 -16.43 4.95 4.11
C ARG A 156 -16.36 4.34 5.51
N SER A 157 -16.20 5.16 6.54
CA SER A 157 -16.18 4.73 7.95
C SER A 157 -17.47 4.02 8.42
N SER A 158 -18.59 4.21 7.71
CA SER A 158 -19.85 3.51 7.97
C SER A 158 -19.99 2.17 7.21
N LEU A 159 -18.96 1.72 6.49
CA LEU A 159 -18.99 0.45 5.78
C LEU A 159 -19.00 -0.72 6.78
N LEU A 160 -20.03 -1.55 6.73
CA LEU A 160 -20.12 -2.75 7.56
C LEU A 160 -18.99 -3.74 7.20
N PRO A 161 -18.41 -4.47 8.18
CA PRO A 161 -17.36 -5.45 7.93
C PRO A 161 -17.70 -6.47 6.83
N ALA A 162 -18.94 -6.97 6.81
CA ALA A 162 -19.41 -7.91 5.78
C ALA A 162 -19.35 -7.32 4.35
N ASN A 163 -19.68 -6.03 4.20
CA ASN A 163 -19.65 -5.37 2.90
C ASN A 163 -18.21 -5.09 2.46
N PHE A 164 -17.31 -4.80 3.41
CA PHE A 164 -15.89 -4.66 3.15
C PHE A 164 -15.28 -5.98 2.63
N GLU A 165 -15.52 -7.09 3.33
CA GLU A 165 -15.04 -8.41 2.93
C GLU A 165 -15.50 -8.79 1.53
N MET A 166 -16.79 -8.56 1.22
CA MET A 166 -17.37 -8.85 -0.09
C MET A 166 -16.73 -8.01 -1.21
N LEU A 167 -16.47 -6.72 -0.98
CA LEU A 167 -15.81 -5.85 -1.97
C LEU A 167 -14.35 -6.27 -2.22
N VAL A 168 -13.62 -6.63 -1.17
CA VAL A 168 -12.23 -7.10 -1.27
C VAL A 168 -12.19 -8.44 -2.02
N PHE A 169 -13.12 -9.35 -1.71
CA PHE A 169 -13.25 -10.63 -2.40
C PHE A 169 -13.53 -10.47 -3.89
N LEU A 170 -14.54 -9.69 -4.26
CA LEU A 170 -14.89 -9.47 -5.67
C LEU A 170 -13.73 -8.80 -6.43
N ARG A 171 -13.03 -7.86 -5.80
CA ARG A 171 -11.89 -7.17 -6.41
C ARG A 171 -10.67 -8.07 -6.60
N ALA A 172 -10.38 -8.94 -5.64
CA ALA A 172 -9.28 -9.90 -5.72
C ALA A 172 -9.52 -10.96 -6.80
N ASN A 173 -10.79 -11.25 -7.11
CA ASN A 173 -11.20 -12.25 -8.09
C ASN A 173 -11.78 -11.63 -9.38
N ARG A 174 -11.44 -10.38 -9.74
CA ARG A 174 -12.01 -9.70 -10.93
C ARG A 174 -11.60 -10.35 -12.27
N GLU A 175 -10.45 -11.00 -12.31
CA GLU A 175 -9.87 -11.63 -13.50
C GLU A 175 -10.15 -13.15 -13.57
N LEU A 176 -11.07 -13.62 -12.72
CA LEU A 176 -11.53 -14.99 -12.67
C LEU A 176 -12.85 -15.17 -13.41
#